data_AF-A0A8J7KRS2-F1
#
_entry.id   AF-A0A8J7KRS2-F1
#
_cell.length_a   1.000
_cell.length_b   1.000
_cell.length_c   1.000
_cell.angle_alpha   90.00
_cell.angle_beta   90.00
_cell.angle_gamma   90.00
#
_symmetry.space_group_name_H-M   'P 1'
#
loop_
_entity.id
_entity.type
_entity.pdbx_description
1 polymer ?
#
loop_
_entity_poly.entity_id
_entity_poly.type
_entity_poly.pdbx_seq_one_letter_code
_entity_poly.pdbx_strand_id
1 'polypeptide(L)'
;MTDTRSRRLDQPADRGMRLPRIRLDSEVFGKFAETFARFMGTARFIFYMTIFVIVWIVLNVVGLWKLHWDPYPFILLNLFFSTQASYAAPLILLAQNRQTDRDKLSLEEDRRRATAQKADTEYLAREIASLRIALGEVATRDFIRSELAKLADEQRK
;
A
#
# COMPACT_ATOMS: atom_id res chain seq x y z
N MET A 1 33.91 -54.10 -9.37
CA MET A 1 33.51 -52.68 -9.41
C MET A 1 32.20 -52.58 -10.16
N THR A 2 31.08 -52.69 -9.45
CA THR A 2 29.74 -52.54 -10.02
C THR A 2 28.90 -51.85 -8.97
N ASP A 3 28.82 -50.53 -9.10
CA ASP A 3 28.14 -49.63 -8.17
C ASP A 3 26.66 -49.56 -8.54
N THR A 4 25.81 -50.22 -7.75
CA THR A 4 24.36 -50.21 -7.87
C THR A 4 23.83 -48.87 -7.37
N ARG A 5 23.64 -47.93 -8.30
CA ARG A 5 22.98 -46.65 -8.04
C ARG A 5 21.59 -46.87 -7.42
N SER A 6 21.47 -46.55 -6.14
CA SER A 6 20.22 -46.50 -5.41
C SER A 6 19.30 -45.41 -5.99
N ARG A 7 18.18 -45.85 -6.55
CA ARG A 7 17.11 -45.01 -7.09
C ARG A 7 16.39 -44.35 -5.90
N ARG A 8 16.68 -43.07 -5.63
CA ARG A 8 16.03 -42.31 -4.55
C ARG A 8 14.52 -42.27 -4.78
N LEU A 9 13.78 -42.83 -3.83
CA LEU A 9 12.31 -42.95 -3.81
C LEU A 9 11.60 -41.76 -3.14
N ASP A 10 12.35 -40.70 -2.77
CA ASP A 10 11.83 -39.55 -2.00
C ASP A 10 11.30 -38.40 -2.86
N GLN A 11 11.14 -38.58 -4.17
CA GLN A 11 10.55 -37.54 -5.01
C GLN A 11 9.03 -37.79 -5.06
N PRO A 12 8.20 -37.00 -4.35
CA PRO A 12 6.76 -37.12 -4.48
C PRO A 12 6.43 -36.92 -5.95
N ALA A 13 5.79 -37.93 -6.56
CA ALA A 13 5.30 -37.86 -7.91
C ALA A 13 4.30 -36.71 -7.97
N ASP A 14 4.75 -35.56 -8.44
CA ASP A 14 3.95 -34.36 -8.64
C ASP A 14 3.02 -34.64 -9.83
N ARG A 15 1.96 -35.41 -9.56
CA ARG A 15 0.88 -35.71 -10.48
C ARG A 15 -0.01 -34.47 -10.52
N GLY A 16 0.60 -33.36 -10.93
CA GLY A 16 -0.04 -32.08 -11.10
C GLY A 16 -1.08 -32.22 -12.19
N MET A 17 -2.34 -32.37 -11.78
CA MET A 17 -3.49 -32.14 -12.61
C MET A 17 -3.33 -30.72 -13.19
N ARG A 18 -2.86 -30.63 -14.43
CA ARG A 18 -2.72 -29.37 -15.17
C ARG A 18 -4.11 -28.89 -15.55
N LEU A 19 -4.86 -28.40 -14.57
CA LEU A 19 -6.09 -27.68 -14.82
C LEU A 19 -5.73 -26.48 -15.70
N PRO A 20 -6.47 -26.25 -16.80
CA PRO A 20 -6.26 -25.07 -17.62
C PRO A 20 -6.44 -23.84 -16.73
N ARG A 21 -5.34 -23.12 -16.50
CA ARG A 21 -5.33 -21.88 -15.72
C ARG A 21 -6.09 -20.86 -16.56
N ILE A 22 -7.39 -20.74 -16.32
CA ILE A 22 -8.22 -19.71 -16.95
C ILE A 22 -7.63 -18.39 -16.49
N ARG A 23 -6.83 -17.78 -17.35
CA ARG A 23 -6.38 -16.40 -17.19
C ARG A 23 -7.61 -15.55 -17.50
N LEU A 24 -8.55 -15.45 -16.55
CA LEU A 24 -9.43 -14.30 -16.54
C LEU A 24 -8.49 -13.08 -16.55
N ASP A 25 -8.73 -12.14 -17.45
CA ASP A 25 -7.93 -10.91 -17.57
C ASP A 25 -8.03 -10.12 -16.25
N SER A 26 -7.18 -10.51 -15.30
CA SER A 26 -7.11 -10.02 -13.93
C SER A 26 -6.86 -8.51 -13.90
N GLU A 27 -6.25 -8.00 -14.96
CA GLU A 27 -6.02 -6.57 -15.14
C GLU A 27 -7.31 -5.78 -15.40
N VAL A 28 -8.20 -6.28 -16.26
CA VAL A 28 -9.48 -5.61 -16.58
C VAL A 28 -10.41 -5.65 -15.38
N PHE A 29 -10.57 -6.83 -14.78
CA PHE A 29 -11.38 -6.99 -13.56
C PHE A 29 -10.80 -6.21 -12.38
N GLY A 30 -9.48 -6.12 -12.26
CA GLY A 30 -8.80 -5.34 -11.23
C GLY A 30 -9.04 -3.84 -11.35
N LYS A 31 -8.93 -3.27 -12.56
CA LYS A 31 -9.22 -1.85 -12.82
C LYS A 31 -10.69 -1.51 -12.57
N PHE A 32 -11.59 -2.41 -12.94
CA PHE A 32 -13.02 -2.28 -12.66
C PHE A 32 -13.29 -2.29 -11.14
N ALA A 33 -12.74 -3.26 -10.41
CA ALA A 33 -12.90 -3.37 -8.96
C ALA A 33 -12.35 -2.15 -8.22
N GLU A 34 -11.19 -1.61 -8.62
CA GLU A 34 -10.62 -0.40 -8.02
C GLU A 34 -11.50 0.85 -8.25
N THR A 35 -12.10 0.96 -9.43
CA THR A 35 -13.02 2.07 -9.74
C THR A 35 -14.32 1.92 -8.97
N PHE A 36 -14.87 0.70 -8.90
CA PHE A 36 -16.07 0.40 -8.14
C PHE A 36 -15.89 0.63 -6.63
N ALA A 37 -14.74 0.24 -6.08
CA ALA A 37 -14.39 0.47 -4.68
C ALA A 37 -14.30 1.97 -4.34
N ARG A 38 -13.64 2.77 -5.20
CA ARG A 38 -13.60 4.24 -5.04
C ARG A 38 -14.99 4.87 -5.15
N PHE A 39 -15.82 4.37 -6.04
CA PHE A 39 -17.19 4.84 -6.21
C PHE A 39 -18.06 4.56 -4.98
N MET A 40 -18.05 3.32 -4.46
CA MET A 40 -18.79 2.94 -3.25
C MET A 40 -18.32 3.70 -1.99
N GLY A 41 -17.05 4.13 -1.93
CA GLY A 41 -16.50 4.92 -0.83
C GLY A 41 -16.89 6.41 -0.82
N THR A 42 -17.65 6.89 -1.82
CA THR A 42 -17.99 8.32 -1.96
C THR A 42 -19.35 8.64 -1.33
N ALA A 43 -19.48 9.78 -0.63
CA ALA A 43 -20.74 10.24 -0.02
C ALA A 43 -21.92 10.36 -1.01
N ARG A 44 -21.62 10.66 -2.28
CA ARG A 44 -22.61 10.73 -3.37
C ARG A 44 -23.29 9.37 -3.62
N PHE A 45 -22.58 8.25 -3.48
CA PHE A 45 -23.15 6.92 -3.67
C PHE A 45 -24.26 6.63 -2.65
N ILE A 46 -23.99 6.95 -1.38
CA ILE A 46 -24.97 6.78 -0.28
C ILE A 46 -26.23 7.60 -0.58
N PHE A 47 -26.07 8.86 -0.98
CA PHE A 47 -27.20 9.73 -1.34
C PHE A 47 -28.07 9.14 -2.48
N TYR A 48 -27.45 8.70 -3.58
CA TYR A 48 -28.19 8.08 -4.67
C TYR A 48 -28.88 6.77 -4.27
N MET A 49 -28.24 5.94 -3.44
CA MET A 49 -28.84 4.70 -2.94
C MET A 49 -30.03 4.96 -2.02
N THR A 50 -29.95 5.95 -1.14
CA THR A 50 -31.08 6.36 -0.30
C THR A 50 -32.26 6.84 -1.15
N ILE A 51 -32.01 7.68 -2.16
CA ILE A 51 -33.06 8.14 -3.08
C ILE A 51 -33.68 6.95 -3.82
N PHE A 52 -32.85 6.04 -4.33
CA PHE A 52 -33.33 4.85 -5.03
C PHE A 52 -34.28 4.02 -4.16
N VAL A 53 -33.92 3.76 -2.89
CA VAL A 53 -34.77 3.02 -1.95
C VAL A 53 -36.09 3.76 -1.67
N ILE A 54 -36.03 5.07 -1.46
CA ILE A 54 -37.24 5.88 -1.24
C ILE A 54 -38.16 5.82 -2.46
N VAL A 55 -37.61 6.02 -3.66
CA VAL A 55 -38.38 5.95 -4.92
C VAL A 55 -38.99 4.57 -5.11
N TRP A 56 -38.24 3.50 -4.82
CA TRP A 56 -38.76 2.13 -4.90
C TRP A 56 -39.95 1.89 -3.97
N ILE A 57 -39.83 2.31 -2.72
CA ILE A 57 -40.91 2.20 -1.73
C ILE A 57 -42.11 3.03 -2.17
N VAL A 58 -41.92 4.28 -2.58
CA VAL A 58 -43.00 5.17 -3.02
C VAL A 58 -43.74 4.59 -4.23
N LEU A 59 -43.01 4.09 -5.24
CA LEU A 59 -43.63 3.48 -6.43
C LEU A 59 -44.47 2.25 -6.08
N ASN A 60 -44.00 1.42 -5.13
CA ASN A 60 -44.72 0.23 -4.68
C ASN A 60 -45.93 0.56 -3.80
N VAL A 61 -45.82 1.56 -2.92
CA VAL A 61 -46.90 1.97 -2.01
C VAL A 61 -48.00 2.75 -2.72
N VAL A 62 -47.63 3.69 -3.60
CA VAL A 62 -48.60 4.46 -4.40
C VAL A 62 -49.32 3.57 -5.41
N GLY A 63 -48.78 2.37 -5.68
CA GLY A 63 -49.43 1.40 -6.54
C GLY A 63 -49.69 2.01 -7.91
N LEU A 64 -48.63 2.57 -8.53
CA LEU A 64 -48.72 3.39 -9.75
C LEU A 64 -49.50 2.68 -10.90
N TRP A 65 -49.67 1.36 -10.81
CA TRP A 65 -50.33 0.50 -11.80
C TRP A 65 -51.45 -0.41 -11.23
N LYS A 66 -52.00 -0.13 -10.03
CA LYS A 66 -52.89 -1.04 -9.28
C LYS A 66 -52.31 -2.46 -9.04
N LEU A 67 -51.05 -2.66 -9.38
CA LEU A 67 -50.30 -3.88 -9.25
C LEU A 67 -49.19 -3.62 -8.24
N HIS A 68 -49.29 -4.24 -7.07
CA HIS A 68 -48.25 -4.19 -6.05
C HIS A 68 -47.12 -5.14 -6.50
N TRP A 69 -46.12 -4.59 -7.19
CA TRP A 69 -45.00 -5.35 -7.74
C TRP A 69 -44.11 -5.95 -6.64
N ASP A 70 -43.95 -5.24 -5.52
CA ASP A 70 -43.19 -5.65 -4.34
C ASP A 70 -43.95 -5.24 -3.06
N PRO A 71 -44.98 -5.99 -2.64
CA PRO A 71 -45.73 -5.72 -1.41
C PRO A 71 -44.85 -5.83 -0.16
N TYR A 72 -45.24 -5.16 0.93
CA TYR A 72 -44.57 -5.29 2.24
C TYR A 72 -44.48 -6.78 2.62
N PRO A 73 -43.29 -7.36 2.89
CA PRO A 73 -42.05 -6.72 3.38
C PRO A 73 -40.94 -6.43 2.33
N PHE A 74 -41.27 -6.16 1.06
CA PHE A 74 -40.32 -5.83 -0.02
C PHE A 74 -39.28 -6.94 -0.30
N ILE A 75 -39.75 -8.12 -0.72
CA ILE A 75 -38.87 -9.28 -0.96
C ILE A 75 -37.88 -9.04 -2.10
N LEU A 76 -38.29 -8.30 -3.15
CA LEU A 76 -37.42 -8.05 -4.30
C LEU A 76 -36.30 -7.07 -3.96
N LEU A 77 -36.61 -6.03 -3.18
CA LEU A 77 -35.60 -5.11 -2.66
C LEU A 77 -34.58 -5.83 -1.78
N ASN A 78 -35.03 -6.72 -0.90
CA ASN A 78 -34.14 -7.54 -0.07
C ASN A 78 -33.28 -8.50 -0.92
N LEU A 79 -33.86 -9.11 -1.95
CA LEU A 79 -33.12 -9.97 -2.88
C LEU A 79 -32.03 -9.20 -3.63
N PHE A 80 -32.34 -7.97 -4.05
CA PHE A 80 -31.37 -7.09 -4.69
C PHE A 80 -30.19 -6.77 -3.75
N PHE A 81 -30.45 -6.39 -2.50
CA PHE A 81 -29.39 -6.11 -1.52
C PHE A 81 -28.55 -7.34 -1.18
N SER A 82 -29.17 -8.51 -1.02
CA SER A 82 -28.43 -9.74 -0.72
C SER A 82 -27.52 -10.16 -1.89
N THR A 83 -28.01 -10.04 -3.13
CA THR A 83 -27.20 -10.29 -4.33
C THR A 83 -26.09 -9.25 -4.47
N GLN A 84 -26.38 -7.97 -4.19
CA GLN A 84 -25.40 -6.89 -4.25
C GLN A 84 -24.27 -7.13 -3.25
N ALA A 85 -24.58 -7.51 -2.02
CA ALA A 85 -23.58 -7.86 -1.01
C ALA A 85 -22.74 -9.09 -1.43
N SER A 86 -23.40 -10.11 -1.98
CA SER A 86 -22.73 -11.34 -2.44
C SER A 86 -21.72 -11.07 -3.56
N TYR A 87 -22.05 -10.20 -4.51
CA TYR A 87 -21.14 -9.83 -5.60
C TYR A 87 -20.10 -8.77 -5.21
N ALA A 88 -20.42 -7.91 -4.22
CA ALA A 88 -19.47 -6.94 -3.70
C ALA A 88 -18.29 -7.59 -2.99
N ALA A 89 -18.51 -8.66 -2.20
CA ALA A 89 -17.45 -9.35 -1.47
C ALA A 89 -16.24 -9.79 -2.34
N PRO A 90 -16.41 -10.55 -3.44
CA PRO A 90 -15.29 -10.94 -4.30
C PRO A 90 -14.66 -9.74 -5.01
N LEU A 91 -15.45 -8.73 -5.42
CA LEU A 91 -14.91 -7.51 -6.03
C LEU A 91 -14.03 -6.72 -5.07
N ILE A 92 -14.47 -6.56 -3.82
CA ILE A 92 -13.71 -5.89 -2.76
C ILE A 92 -12.41 -6.65 -2.49
N LEU A 93 -12.46 -7.98 -2.41
CA LEU A 93 -11.26 -8.81 -2.21
C LEU A 93 -10.23 -8.61 -3.34
N LEU A 94 -10.68 -8.53 -4.61
CA LEU A 94 -9.79 -8.24 -5.73
C LEU A 94 -9.18 -6.83 -5.64
N ALA A 95 -9.98 -5.83 -5.28
CA ALA A 95 -9.48 -4.47 -5.08
C ALA A 95 -8.47 -4.41 -3.92
N GLN A 96 -8.73 -5.13 -2.82
CA GLN A 96 -7.85 -5.22 -1.66
C GLN A 96 -6.51 -5.89 -1.97
N ASN A 97 -6.51 -6.98 -2.75
CA ASN A 97 -5.26 -7.65 -3.15
C ASN A 97 -4.34 -6.69 -3.92
N ARG A 98 -4.89 -5.91 -4.85
CA ARG A 98 -4.11 -4.92 -5.61
C ARG A 98 -3.63 -3.76 -4.75
N GLN A 99 -4.46 -3.29 -3.82
CA GLN A 99 -4.05 -2.26 -2.87
C GLN A 99 -2.89 -2.76 -2.02
N THR A 100 -3.00 -3.98 -1.50
CA THR A 100 -1.96 -4.62 -0.68
C THR A 100 -0.63 -4.77 -1.44
N ASP A 101 -0.67 -5.12 -2.73
CA ASP A 101 0.56 -5.23 -3.52
C ASP A 101 1.24 -3.87 -3.75
N ARG A 102 0.47 -2.79 -3.98
CA ARG A 102 1.03 -1.42 -4.02
C ARG A 102 1.60 -1.00 -2.67
N ASP A 103 0.88 -1.29 -1.58
CA ASP A 103 1.30 -0.92 -0.23
C ASP A 103 2.61 -1.65 0.15
N LYS A 104 2.78 -2.92 -0.26
CA LYS A 104 4.05 -3.66 -0.09
C LYS A 104 5.21 -2.99 -0.80
N LEU A 105 5.03 -2.58 -2.06
CA LEU A 105 6.07 -1.89 -2.83
C LEU A 105 6.44 -0.56 -2.17
N SER A 106 5.45 0.22 -1.73
CA SER A 106 5.68 1.47 -1.00
C SER A 106 6.47 1.22 0.29
N LEU A 107 6.13 0.19 1.04
CA LEU A 107 6.84 -0.18 2.27
C LEU A 107 8.28 -0.63 2.02
N GLU A 108 8.54 -1.35 0.92
CA GLU A 108 9.89 -1.74 0.53
C GLU A 108 10.74 -0.53 0.14
N GLU A 109 10.19 0.40 -0.63
CA GLU A 109 10.86 1.66 -0.97
C GLU A 109 11.15 2.50 0.27
N ASP A 110 10.18 2.65 1.17
CA ASP A 110 10.35 3.40 2.42
C ASP A 110 11.42 2.77 3.30
N ARG A 111 11.48 1.44 3.38
CA ARG A 111 12.56 0.74 4.08
C ARG A 111 13.92 1.03 3.45
N ARG A 112 14.04 0.97 2.12
CA ARG A 112 15.31 1.30 1.43
C ARG A 112 15.73 2.75 1.70
N ARG A 113 14.80 3.69 1.62
CA ARG A 113 15.04 5.11 1.93
C ARG A 113 15.48 5.29 3.38
N ALA A 114 14.82 4.64 4.33
CA ALA A 114 15.19 4.70 5.74
C ALA A 114 16.59 4.15 6.00
N THR A 115 16.97 3.05 5.34
CA THR A 115 18.34 2.51 5.46
C THR A 115 19.40 3.44 4.89
N ALA A 116 19.10 4.09 3.75
CA ALA A 116 20.00 5.07 3.14
C ALA A 116 20.15 6.32 4.02
N GLN A 117 19.04 6.88 4.51
CA GLN A 117 19.06 8.03 5.42
C GLN A 117 19.84 7.75 6.71
N LYS A 118 19.73 6.53 7.25
CA LYS A 118 20.53 6.11 8.40
C LYS A 118 22.02 6.12 8.07
N ALA A 119 22.42 5.55 6.92
CA ALA A 119 23.82 5.53 6.49
C ALA A 119 24.38 6.94 6.25
N ASP A 120 23.60 7.82 5.61
CA ASP A 120 23.99 9.23 5.39
C ASP A 120 24.17 9.96 6.72
N THR A 121 23.28 9.72 7.69
CA THR A 121 23.39 10.33 9.03
C THR A 121 24.63 9.83 9.76
N GLU A 122 24.93 8.52 9.69
CA GLU A 122 26.15 7.96 10.27
C GLU A 122 27.41 8.51 9.59
N TYR A 123 27.39 8.69 8.27
CA TYR A 123 28.49 9.30 7.52
C TYR A 123 28.73 10.74 7.95
N LEU A 124 27.68 11.58 7.96
CA LEU A 124 27.77 12.97 8.41
C LEU A 124 28.23 13.08 9.86
N ALA A 125 27.78 12.20 10.76
CA ALA A 125 28.24 12.19 12.15
C ALA A 125 29.74 11.89 12.27
N ARG A 126 30.27 10.96 11.44
CA ARG A 126 31.70 10.66 11.39
C ARG A 126 32.52 11.83 10.82
N GLU A 127 32.04 12.46 9.76
CA GLU A 127 32.68 13.65 9.17
C GLU A 127 32.69 14.85 10.14
N ILE A 128 31.60 15.06 10.88
CA ILE A 128 31.56 16.10 11.92
C ILE A 128 32.54 15.78 13.06
N ALA A 129 32.64 14.51 13.46
CA ALA A 129 33.58 14.09 14.49
C ALA A 129 35.05 14.28 14.06
N SER A 130 35.40 13.91 12.81
CA SER A 130 36.75 14.13 12.26
C SER A 130 37.07 15.62 12.12
N LEU A 131 36.13 16.41 11.59
CA LEU A 131 36.27 17.86 11.47
C LEU A 131 36.47 18.52 12.84
N ARG A 132 35.74 18.08 13.88
CA ARG A 132 35.89 18.58 15.25
C ARG A 132 37.28 18.31 15.82
N ILE A 133 37.86 17.14 15.56
CA ILE A 133 39.21 16.78 16.04
C ILE A 133 40.25 17.67 15.32
N ALA A 134 40.16 17.76 13.99
CA ALA A 134 41.07 18.58 13.19
C ALA A 134 41.01 20.07 13.57
N LEU A 135 39.81 20.63 13.79
CA LEU A 135 39.65 22.00 14.28
C LEU A 135 40.17 22.16 15.72
N GLY A 136 40.03 21.14 16.56
CA GLY A 136 40.56 21.13 17.93
C GLY A 136 42.08 21.27 17.97
N GLU A 137 42.80 20.66 17.02
CA GLU A 137 44.27 20.76 16.91
C GLU A 137 44.72 22.15 16.42
N VAL A 138 44.04 22.72 15.41
CA VAL A 138 44.40 24.02 14.82
C VAL A 138 43.97 25.21 15.70
N ALA A 139 42.83 25.11 16.37
CA ALA A 139 42.31 26.16 17.26
C ALA A 139 42.76 25.98 18.72
N THR A 140 43.96 25.43 18.95
CA THR A 140 44.51 25.33 20.30
C THR A 140 44.67 26.75 20.87
N ARG A 141 44.22 26.98 22.11
CA ARG A 141 44.25 28.30 22.77
C ARG A 141 45.62 28.97 22.64
N ASP A 142 46.69 28.19 22.71
CA ASP A 142 48.06 28.67 22.61
C ASP A 142 48.45 29.13 21.20
N PHE A 143 47.91 28.52 20.13
CA PHE A 143 48.11 28.96 18.75
C PHE A 143 47.40 30.29 18.49
N ILE A 144 46.13 30.41 18.91
CA ILE A 144 45.39 31.67 18.81
C ILE A 144 46.10 32.75 19.63
N ARG A 145 46.62 32.40 20.81
CA ARG A 145 47.35 33.35 21.67
C ARG A 145 48.70 33.76 21.08
N SER A 146 49.44 32.83 20.48
CA SER A 146 50.70 33.14 19.80
C SER A 146 50.47 34.02 18.59
N GLU A 147 49.42 33.77 17.80
CA GLU A 147 49.17 34.55 16.58
C GLU A 147 48.57 35.92 16.84
N LEU A 148 47.73 36.05 17.88
CA LEU A 148 47.33 37.36 18.40
C LEU A 148 48.52 38.15 18.95
N ALA A 149 49.44 37.50 19.67
CA ALA A 149 50.65 38.15 20.18
C ALA A 149 51.56 38.63 19.03
N LYS A 150 51.70 37.81 17.99
CA LYS A 150 52.51 38.12 16.80
C LYS A 150 51.96 39.30 16.01
N LEU A 151 50.64 39.33 15.78
CA LEU A 151 49.96 40.46 15.13
C LEU A 151 50.03 41.75 15.96
N ALA A 152 49.94 41.64 17.29
CA ALA A 152 50.10 42.79 18.19
C ALA A 152 51.52 43.38 18.15
N ASP A 153 52.54 42.53 18.01
CA ASP A 153 53.94 42.99 17.84
C ASP A 153 54.20 43.59 16.46
N GLU A 154 53.58 43.08 15.39
CA GLU A 154 53.67 43.66 14.05
C GLU A 154 53.07 45.06 13.95
N GLN A 155 51.97 45.35 14.67
CA GLN A 155 51.36 46.70 14.74
C GLN A 155 52.19 47.69 15.57
N ARG A 156 53.18 47.22 16.35
CA ARG A 156 54.02 48.04 17.23
C ARG A 156 55.34 48.47 16.58
N LYS A 157 55.65 47.95 15.39
CA LYS A 157 56.74 48.39 14.52
C LYS A 157 56.23 49.42 13.51
#